data_AF-A0A847DKM7-F1
#
_entry.id   AF-A0A847DKM7-F1
#
_cell.length_a   1.000
_cell.length_b   1.000
_cell.length_c   1.000
_cell.angle_alpha   90.00
_cell.angle_beta   90.00
_cell.angle_gamma   90.00
#
_symmetry.space_group_name_H-M   'P 1'
#
loop_
_entity.id
_entity.type
_entity.pdbx_description
1 polymer ?
#
loop_
_entity_poly.entity_id
_entity_poly.type
_entity_poly.pdbx_seq_one_letter_code
_entity_poly.pdbx_strand_id
1 'polypeptide(L)'
;MFYRFWNLVPVFVLSCLFFIISPSNIEAETTTSELMGENVVWTISGVSGITHDHSVTIGNTAEIVYYRANIRKGSIPTVHAEIPNARALTSNFTAQRKFTISIPDAGTRWVAEKSWNMSDGPSPTSLSLGHQARYSPWQADPAYPDPRHQPDKYILIMDTTFTYEENVKYLAIYIMANELANMSSPELNGLPRYARTEPDFKRKWPKGCNGCSPIGLPGYRVNMATLKPVIQDTLYQWSGRGPEVELAMTWNGGVSAGKTNLGQGWRFSYDAWLMETSDGVTAYMDGGEQLHFTVSNDLNANVTGVTTFAQATEVTLNYTAPAGEPSYKPGWDGWFEADRSGYRLQKVVDGDPGIRSFKLIPPDSRLRYIFQGVATNYDALPLIAIEDWNGNSLSITRNVEAVEKVLKVLKNY
;
A
#
# COMPACT_ATOMS: atom_id res chain seq x y z
N MET A 1 -68.93 -2.88 60.08
CA MET A 1 -69.30 -4.30 59.92
C MET A 1 -68.89 -4.73 58.52
N PHE A 2 -67.91 -5.64 58.46
CA PHE A 2 -67.51 -6.62 57.42
C PHE A 2 -67.31 -6.20 55.92
N TYR A 3 -66.09 -6.21 55.36
CA TYR A 3 -65.32 -7.26 54.58
C TYR A 3 -65.27 -6.91 53.07
N ARG A 4 -64.11 -6.59 52.43
CA ARG A 4 -63.07 -7.42 51.76
C ARG A 4 -63.58 -8.55 50.83
N PHE A 5 -63.18 -8.53 49.53
CA PHE A 5 -62.55 -9.60 48.70
C PHE A 5 -62.49 -9.12 47.22
N TRP A 6 -61.29 -8.79 46.68
CA TRP A 6 -60.47 -9.53 45.69
C TRP A 6 -61.12 -9.83 44.32
N ASN A 7 -60.47 -9.36 43.25
CA ASN A 7 -60.26 -10.14 42.03
C ASN A 7 -58.94 -9.69 41.34
N LEU A 8 -57.96 -10.60 41.38
CA LEU A 8 -56.74 -10.60 40.58
C LEU A 8 -57.04 -11.28 39.25
N VAL A 9 -56.62 -10.67 38.14
CA VAL A 9 -56.48 -11.33 36.85
C VAL A 9 -54.98 -11.30 36.49
N PRO A 10 -54.35 -12.45 36.15
CA PRO A 10 -52.95 -12.49 35.78
C PRO A 10 -52.76 -12.08 34.32
N VAL A 11 -51.87 -11.10 34.09
CA VAL A 11 -51.40 -10.76 32.74
C VAL A 11 -50.38 -11.82 32.33
N PHE A 12 -50.78 -12.67 31.37
CA PHE A 12 -49.93 -13.67 30.75
C PHE A 12 -48.89 -13.01 29.85
N VAL A 13 -47.67 -13.51 30.01
CA VAL A 13 -46.42 -13.23 29.31
C VAL A 13 -46.57 -13.39 27.79
N LEU A 14 -46.30 -12.32 27.05
CA LEU A 14 -45.96 -12.38 25.62
C LEU A 14 -44.48 -12.00 25.47
N SER A 15 -43.60 -12.95 25.80
CA SER A 15 -42.17 -12.90 25.46
C SER A 15 -42.04 -13.06 23.95
N CYS A 16 -42.09 -11.93 23.24
CA CYS A 16 -41.58 -11.87 21.88
C CYS A 16 -40.09 -12.25 21.91
N LEU A 17 -39.81 -13.35 21.23
CA LEU A 17 -38.51 -13.80 20.75
C LEU A 17 -37.84 -12.65 19.95
N PHE A 18 -37.18 -11.73 20.64
CA PHE A 18 -35.99 -11.12 20.06
C PHE A 18 -34.92 -12.20 20.14
N PHE A 19 -34.48 -12.70 18.99
CA PHE A 19 -33.16 -13.31 18.87
C PHE A 19 -32.17 -12.29 19.44
N ILE A 20 -31.76 -12.51 20.69
CA ILE A 20 -30.66 -11.80 21.33
C ILE A 20 -29.44 -12.19 20.48
N ILE A 21 -29.08 -11.31 19.55
CA ILE A 21 -27.76 -11.28 18.96
C ILE A 21 -26.83 -11.24 20.17
N SER A 22 -26.10 -12.34 20.41
CA SER A 22 -25.20 -12.49 21.54
C SER A 22 -24.43 -11.19 21.72
N PRO A 23 -24.48 -10.53 22.89
CA PRO A 23 -23.73 -9.30 23.10
C PRO A 23 -22.29 -9.63 22.74
N SER A 24 -21.77 -8.95 21.71
CA SER A 24 -20.35 -9.01 21.39
C SER A 24 -19.60 -8.82 22.71
N ASN A 25 -18.67 -9.71 23.05
CA ASN A 25 -17.89 -9.59 24.28
C ASN A 25 -17.35 -8.15 24.35
N ILE A 26 -17.77 -7.42 25.39
CA ILE A 26 -17.23 -6.10 25.74
C ILE A 26 -16.29 -6.38 26.90
N GLU A 27 -15.01 -6.17 26.67
CA GLU A 27 -14.02 -6.20 27.74
C GLU A 27 -13.67 -4.76 28.12
N ALA A 28 -13.50 -4.53 29.41
CA ALA A 28 -13.21 -3.22 30.00
C ALA A 28 -11.91 -3.30 30.78
N GLU A 29 -11.08 -2.28 30.63
CA GLU A 29 -9.79 -2.15 31.30
C GLU A 29 -9.63 -0.75 31.88
N THR A 30 -8.78 -0.65 32.89
CA THR A 30 -8.35 0.64 33.44
C THR A 30 -6.85 0.72 33.39
N THR A 31 -6.35 1.72 32.67
CA THR A 31 -4.93 2.03 32.60
C THR A 31 -4.67 3.27 33.45
N THR A 32 -3.94 3.09 34.56
CA THR A 32 -3.46 4.20 35.38
C THR A 32 -2.15 4.70 34.80
N SER A 33 -2.09 6.00 34.46
CA SER A 33 -0.84 6.63 34.07
C SER A 33 -0.14 7.21 35.27
N GLU A 34 1.04 6.70 35.59
CA GLU A 34 1.89 7.26 36.65
C GLU A 34 2.40 8.65 36.28
N LEU A 35 2.66 8.88 34.98
CA LEU A 35 3.16 10.17 34.49
C LEU A 35 2.09 11.27 34.59
N MET A 36 0.84 10.91 34.28
CA MET A 36 -0.29 11.85 34.23
C MET A 36 -1.05 11.94 35.55
N GLY A 37 -0.92 10.94 36.43
CA GLY A 37 -1.69 10.83 37.67
C GLY A 37 -3.18 10.59 37.43
N GLU A 38 -3.55 10.03 36.27
CA GLU A 38 -4.93 9.88 35.81
C GLU A 38 -5.23 8.43 35.43
N ASN A 39 -6.50 8.04 35.56
CA ASN A 39 -6.98 6.75 35.08
C ASN A 39 -7.68 6.93 33.73
N VAL A 40 -7.32 6.11 32.75
CA VAL A 40 -8.05 5.96 31.50
C VAL A 40 -8.81 4.64 31.56
N VAL A 41 -10.13 4.73 31.67
CA VAL A 41 -11.05 3.60 31.59
C VAL A 41 -11.39 3.40 30.12
N TRP A 42 -11.20 2.22 29.57
CA TRP A 42 -11.52 1.95 28.18
C TRP A 42 -12.16 0.59 27.97
N THR A 43 -12.95 0.47 26.91
CA THR A 43 -13.65 -0.75 26.53
C THR A 43 -13.50 -0.99 25.05
N ILE A 44 -13.53 -2.26 24.65
CA ILE A 44 -13.48 -2.65 23.23
C ILE A 44 -14.45 -3.80 22.96
N SER A 45 -15.35 -3.61 22.00
CA SER A 45 -16.34 -4.62 21.62
C SER A 45 -15.79 -5.60 20.59
N GLY A 46 -16.25 -6.86 20.65
CA GLY A 46 -15.90 -7.87 19.64
C GLY A 46 -14.47 -8.37 19.74
N VAL A 47 -13.84 -8.13 20.90
CA VAL A 47 -12.49 -8.55 21.26
C VAL A 47 -12.57 -9.41 22.52
N SER A 48 -11.62 -10.31 22.71
CA SER A 48 -11.52 -11.08 23.95
C SER A 48 -10.10 -11.33 24.41
N GLY A 49 -9.93 -11.65 25.69
CA GLY A 49 -8.65 -12.02 26.27
C GLY A 49 -7.65 -10.88 26.21
N ILE A 50 -8.08 -9.67 26.60
CA ILE A 50 -7.17 -8.56 26.82
C ILE A 50 -6.20 -8.93 27.95
N THR A 51 -4.92 -8.78 27.68
CA THR A 51 -3.85 -8.99 28.66
C THR A 51 -2.86 -7.85 28.57
N HIS A 52 -2.53 -7.23 29.70
CA HIS A 52 -1.39 -6.33 29.80
C HIS A 52 -0.10 -7.07 29.41
N ASP A 53 0.72 -6.46 28.56
CA ASP A 53 1.99 -7.06 28.09
C ASP A 53 3.18 -6.39 28.77
N HIS A 54 3.37 -5.09 28.54
CA HIS A 54 4.42 -4.30 29.17
C HIS A 54 4.11 -2.81 29.08
N SER A 55 4.84 -2.00 29.86
CA SER A 55 4.77 -0.53 29.84
C SER A 55 6.18 0.05 29.74
N VAL A 56 6.34 1.20 29.10
CA VAL A 56 7.60 1.94 28.92
C VAL A 56 7.39 3.41 29.25
N THR A 57 8.22 3.95 30.12
CA THR A 57 8.25 5.38 30.46
C THR A 57 9.48 6.02 29.85
N ILE A 58 9.29 7.08 29.05
CA ILE A 58 10.36 7.85 28.39
C ILE A 58 10.53 9.18 29.11
N GLY A 59 11.48 9.20 30.04
CA GLY A 59 11.75 10.38 30.87
C GLY A 59 10.51 10.82 31.63
N ASN A 60 10.21 12.12 31.60
CA ASN A 60 8.99 12.72 32.15
C ASN A 60 8.01 13.18 31.06
N THR A 61 8.10 12.58 29.87
CA THR A 61 7.38 13.06 28.66
C THR A 61 6.39 12.06 28.11
N ALA A 62 6.67 10.76 28.18
CA ALA A 62 5.79 9.77 27.61
C ALA A 62 5.66 8.54 28.51
N GLU A 63 4.45 8.02 28.56
CA GLU A 63 4.15 6.71 29.08
C GLU A 63 3.45 5.90 27.98
N ILE A 64 3.98 4.73 27.70
CA ILE A 64 3.49 3.85 26.64
C ILE A 64 3.09 2.53 27.26
N VAL A 65 1.85 2.10 27.07
CA VAL A 65 1.30 0.87 27.63
C VAL A 65 0.86 -0.05 26.50
N TYR A 66 1.31 -1.30 26.54
CA TYR A 66 0.97 -2.30 25.54
C TYR A 66 0.05 -3.35 26.13
N TYR A 67 -1.03 -3.60 25.41
CA TYR A 67 -1.97 -4.69 25.64
C TYR A 67 -1.98 -5.63 24.43
N ARG A 68 -2.30 -6.90 24.69
CA ARG A 68 -2.60 -7.88 23.66
C ARG A 68 -4.05 -8.33 23.79
N ALA A 69 -4.70 -8.64 22.67
CA ALA A 69 -6.07 -9.13 22.68
C ALA A 69 -6.38 -9.99 21.44
N ASN A 70 -7.41 -10.83 21.51
CA ASN A 70 -7.90 -11.59 20.35
C ASN A 70 -8.77 -10.70 19.46
N ILE A 71 -8.13 -9.99 18.52
CA ILE A 71 -8.79 -9.16 17.53
C ILE A 71 -8.67 -9.83 16.16
N ARG A 72 -9.80 -10.06 15.48
CA ARG A 72 -9.78 -10.66 14.14
C ARG A 72 -9.63 -9.58 13.07
N LYS A 73 -8.74 -9.79 12.08
CA LYS A 73 -8.71 -8.99 10.85
C LYS A 73 -10.10 -8.91 10.21
N GLY A 74 -10.50 -7.70 9.80
CA GLY A 74 -11.79 -7.43 9.16
C GLY A 74 -12.97 -7.31 10.14
N SER A 75 -12.76 -7.51 11.45
CA SER A 75 -13.77 -7.19 12.47
C SER A 75 -14.00 -5.68 12.55
N ILE A 76 -15.11 -5.26 13.17
CA ILE A 76 -15.46 -3.85 13.34
C ILE A 76 -15.53 -3.55 14.85
N PRO A 77 -14.39 -3.47 15.55
CA PRO A 77 -14.40 -3.14 16.97
C PRO A 77 -14.93 -1.74 17.21
N THR A 78 -15.70 -1.59 18.29
CA THR A 78 -16.08 -0.30 18.86
C THR A 78 -15.23 -0.09 20.11
N VAL A 79 -14.41 0.95 20.10
CA VAL A 79 -13.56 1.34 21.21
C VAL A 79 -14.20 2.54 21.88
N HIS A 80 -14.34 2.48 23.20
CA HIS A 80 -14.74 3.62 24.01
C HIS A 80 -13.68 3.86 25.08
N ALA A 81 -13.31 5.11 25.31
CA ALA A 81 -12.36 5.47 26.34
C ALA A 81 -12.82 6.73 27.08
N GLU A 82 -12.57 6.75 28.38
CA GLU A 82 -12.97 7.80 29.30
C GLU A 82 -11.86 8.08 30.32
N ILE A 83 -11.68 9.36 30.64
CA ILE A 83 -10.86 9.88 31.73
C ILE A 83 -11.83 10.53 32.72
N PRO A 84 -12.31 9.81 33.74
CA PRO A 84 -13.43 10.26 34.58
C PRO A 84 -13.06 11.42 35.51
N ASN A 85 -11.78 11.55 35.86
CA ASN A 85 -11.24 12.63 36.69
C ASN A 85 -10.09 13.31 35.94
N ALA A 86 -10.43 13.98 34.84
CA ALA A 86 -9.46 14.69 34.03
C ALA A 86 -8.83 15.85 34.83
N ARG A 87 -7.51 15.89 34.89
CA ARG A 87 -6.74 16.92 35.56
C ARG A 87 -7.01 18.28 34.94
N ALA A 88 -7.02 19.31 35.78
CA ALA A 88 -7.05 20.67 35.32
C ALA A 88 -5.74 21.04 34.61
N LEU A 89 -5.83 21.77 33.51
CA LEU A 89 -4.69 22.44 32.89
C LEU A 89 -4.38 23.69 33.71
N THR A 90 -3.23 23.73 34.37
CA THR A 90 -2.88 24.78 35.34
C THR A 90 -1.97 25.89 34.80
N SER A 91 -1.57 25.86 33.51
CA SER A 91 -0.62 26.84 32.94
C SER A 91 -1.30 28.03 32.26
N ASN A 92 -0.58 29.15 32.24
CA ASN A 92 -1.01 30.42 31.66
C ASN A 92 -1.30 30.29 30.14
N PHE A 93 -2.58 30.31 29.77
CA PHE A 93 -3.16 30.63 28.45
C PHE A 93 -2.87 29.77 27.21
N THR A 94 -1.98 28.78 27.23
CA THR A 94 -1.60 28.02 26.01
C THR A 94 -1.53 26.51 26.17
N ALA A 95 -2.23 25.95 27.17
CA ALA A 95 -2.35 24.51 27.29
C ALA A 95 -3.43 23.94 26.35
N GLN A 96 -3.08 22.88 25.63
CA GLN A 96 -3.98 22.10 24.79
C GLN A 96 -3.95 20.64 25.24
N ARG A 97 -5.12 20.03 25.42
CA ARG A 97 -5.26 18.59 25.62
C ARG A 97 -5.94 17.96 24.42
N LYS A 98 -5.45 16.81 23.99
CA LYS A 98 -5.92 16.07 22.82
C LYS A 98 -6.09 14.60 23.16
N PHE A 99 -7.32 14.12 23.09
CA PHE A 99 -7.67 12.73 23.33
C PHE A 99 -8.10 12.08 22.03
N THR A 100 -7.46 10.97 21.66
CA THR A 100 -7.53 10.38 20.32
C THR A 100 -7.76 8.87 20.42
N ILE A 101 -8.64 8.33 19.59
CA ILE A 101 -8.76 6.89 19.34
C ILE A 101 -8.48 6.65 17.86
N SER A 102 -7.67 5.64 17.57
CA SER A 102 -7.30 5.27 16.21
C SER A 102 -7.45 3.77 15.99
N ILE A 103 -8.07 3.40 14.87
CA ILE A 103 -8.18 2.02 14.40
C ILE A 103 -7.61 1.94 12.98
N PRO A 104 -6.63 1.06 12.71
CA PRO A 104 -6.05 0.90 11.39
C PRO A 104 -7.05 0.18 10.46
N ASP A 105 -7.25 0.66 9.23
CA ASP A 105 -8.14 0.08 8.22
C ASP A 105 -7.56 0.18 6.79
N ALA A 106 -7.08 -0.96 6.28
CA ALA A 106 -6.87 -1.25 4.84
C ALA A 106 -6.19 -0.18 3.97
N GLY A 107 -5.32 0.68 4.50
CA GLY A 107 -4.76 1.79 3.72
C GLY A 107 -4.87 3.15 4.42
N THR A 108 -5.66 3.21 5.49
CA THR A 108 -6.02 4.43 6.17
C THR A 108 -6.09 4.25 7.69
N ARG A 109 -6.03 5.38 8.39
CA ARG A 109 -6.21 5.47 9.83
C ARG A 109 -7.52 6.21 10.09
N TRP A 110 -8.49 5.54 10.69
CA TRP A 110 -9.69 6.21 11.17
C TRP A 110 -9.41 6.74 12.56
N VAL A 111 -9.62 8.05 12.72
CA VAL A 111 -9.28 8.78 13.94
C VAL A 111 -10.53 9.46 14.45
N ALA A 112 -10.89 9.17 15.69
CA ALA A 112 -11.76 10.03 16.48
C ALA A 112 -10.88 10.88 17.40
N GLU A 113 -11.23 12.15 17.55
CA GLU A 113 -10.43 13.11 18.33
C GLU A 113 -11.32 14.08 19.07
N LYS A 114 -10.93 14.39 20.31
CA LYS A 114 -11.47 15.49 21.09
C LYS A 114 -10.30 16.35 21.59
N SER A 115 -10.29 17.61 21.17
CA SER A 115 -9.32 18.60 21.63
C SER A 115 -9.96 19.61 22.56
N TRP A 116 -9.21 20.07 23.54
CA TRP A 116 -9.60 21.15 24.44
C TRP A 116 -8.46 22.16 24.55
N ASN A 117 -8.76 23.45 24.37
CA ASN A 117 -7.83 24.53 24.66
C ASN A 117 -8.29 25.29 25.90
N MET A 118 -7.35 25.84 26.66
CA MET A 118 -7.67 26.71 27.80
C MET A 118 -8.51 27.94 27.42
N SER A 119 -8.44 28.40 26.17
CA SER A 119 -9.29 29.47 25.64
C SER A 119 -10.78 29.11 25.61
N ASP A 120 -11.11 27.82 25.64
CA ASP A 120 -12.46 27.31 25.43
C ASP A 120 -13.27 27.27 26.75
N GLY A 121 -12.62 27.52 27.89
CA GLY A 121 -13.23 27.57 29.22
C GLY A 121 -12.45 26.82 30.30
N PRO A 122 -13.07 26.53 31.46
CA PRO A 122 -12.44 25.70 32.49
C PRO A 122 -12.14 24.31 31.94
N SER A 123 -11.01 23.72 32.35
CA SER A 123 -10.63 22.36 31.93
C SER A 123 -11.76 21.37 32.22
N PRO A 124 -12.08 20.46 31.28
CA PRO A 124 -13.13 19.48 31.48
C PRO A 124 -12.75 18.57 32.66
N THR A 125 -13.71 18.29 33.53
CA THR A 125 -13.53 17.36 34.65
C THR A 125 -13.55 15.90 34.21
N SER A 126 -14.08 15.62 33.01
CA SER A 126 -13.96 14.32 32.35
C SER A 126 -13.84 14.45 30.83
N LEU A 127 -13.18 13.46 30.22
CA LEU A 127 -13.06 13.33 28.77
C LEU A 127 -13.54 11.95 28.36
N SER A 128 -14.37 11.87 27.33
CA SER A 128 -14.88 10.60 26.82
C SER A 128 -14.94 10.64 25.30
N LEU A 129 -14.61 9.52 24.67
CA LEU A 129 -14.52 9.36 23.22
C LEU A 129 -14.89 7.93 22.82
N GLY A 130 -15.63 7.79 21.72
CA GLY A 130 -15.98 6.50 21.13
C GLY A 130 -15.59 6.47 19.65
N HIS A 131 -15.14 5.33 19.16
CA HIS A 131 -14.80 5.14 17.76
C HIS A 131 -15.08 3.71 17.31
N GLN A 132 -15.59 3.57 16.08
CA GLN A 132 -15.87 2.27 15.47
C GLN A 132 -15.33 2.29 14.04
N ALA A 133 -14.49 1.32 13.68
CA ALA A 133 -13.97 1.16 12.34
C ALA A 133 -13.59 -0.30 12.08
N ARG A 134 -13.38 -0.67 10.82
CA ARG A 134 -12.92 -2.00 10.44
C ARG A 134 -11.43 -2.16 10.80
N TYR A 135 -11.06 -3.25 11.45
CA TYR A 135 -9.68 -3.53 11.87
C TYR A 135 -8.87 -4.23 10.76
N SER A 136 -8.03 -3.44 10.11
CA SER A 136 -7.03 -3.67 9.06
C SER A 136 -5.54 -3.60 9.46
N PRO A 137 -4.90 -4.47 10.27
CA PRO A 137 -3.52 -4.23 10.73
C PRO A 137 -2.43 -4.35 9.66
N TRP A 138 -2.82 -4.74 8.44
CA TRP A 138 -1.92 -4.92 7.32
C TRP A 138 -2.00 -3.70 6.41
N GLN A 139 -1.20 -2.70 6.73
CA GLN A 139 -0.91 -1.64 5.79
C GLN A 139 0.54 -1.64 5.37
N ALA A 140 0.70 -1.47 4.05
CA ALA A 140 1.90 -0.94 3.42
C ALA A 140 2.37 0.31 4.19
N ASP A 141 3.67 0.44 4.39
CA ASP A 141 4.28 1.71 4.78
C ASP A 141 3.64 2.87 4.02
N PRO A 142 3.44 4.04 4.67
CA PRO A 142 3.08 5.25 3.95
C PRO A 142 4.04 5.44 2.75
N ALA A 143 3.55 6.04 1.66
CA ALA A 143 4.33 6.22 0.43
C ALA A 143 5.70 6.91 0.64
N TYR A 144 5.89 7.55 1.80
CA TYR A 144 7.15 8.08 2.29
C TYR A 144 7.61 7.30 3.53
N PRO A 145 8.83 6.71 3.52
CA PRO A 145 9.44 6.19 4.73
C PRO A 145 9.87 7.38 5.61
N ASP A 146 8.95 7.95 6.41
CA ASP A 146 9.38 8.69 7.59
C ASP A 146 9.81 7.63 8.62
N PRO A 147 11.10 7.56 9.01
CA PRO A 147 11.59 6.60 9.99
C PRO A 147 10.89 6.70 11.37
N ARG A 148 10.09 7.76 11.60
CA ARG A 148 9.25 7.92 12.80
C ARG A 148 7.87 7.28 12.67
N HIS A 149 7.42 6.94 11.46
CA HIS A 149 6.15 6.24 11.24
C HIS A 149 6.40 4.73 11.23
N GLN A 150 6.19 4.09 12.38
CA GLN A 150 6.13 2.63 12.42
C GLN A 150 4.82 2.17 11.77
N PRO A 151 4.79 1.01 11.07
CA PRO A 151 3.56 0.49 10.48
C PRO A 151 2.50 0.32 11.58
N ASP A 152 1.37 1.00 11.41
CA ASP A 152 0.27 1.11 12.37
C ASP A 152 -0.47 -0.24 12.48
N LYS A 153 0.06 -1.14 13.32
CA LYS A 153 -0.50 -2.48 13.58
C LYS A 153 -1.51 -2.51 14.74
N TYR A 154 -1.69 -1.37 15.40
CA TYR A 154 -2.29 -1.28 16.72
C TYR A 154 -3.56 -0.43 16.68
N ILE A 155 -4.54 -0.81 17.49
CA ILE A 155 -5.53 0.16 17.95
C ILE A 155 -4.83 1.05 18.97
N LEU A 156 -4.91 2.37 18.81
CA LEU A 156 -4.25 3.34 19.69
C LEU A 156 -5.30 4.21 20.39
N ILE A 157 -5.20 4.29 21.71
CA ILE A 157 -5.84 5.32 22.53
C ILE A 157 -4.73 6.23 23.02
N MET A 158 -4.82 7.53 22.75
CA MET A 158 -3.76 8.50 23.07
C MET A 158 -4.35 9.71 23.79
N ASP A 159 -3.77 10.06 24.91
CA ASP A 159 -4.04 11.31 25.62
C ASP A 159 -2.77 12.15 25.66
N THR A 160 -2.82 13.31 25.02
CA THR A 160 -1.68 14.21 24.88
C THR A 160 -2.01 15.55 25.50
N THR A 161 -1.12 16.05 26.34
CA THR A 161 -1.17 17.41 26.86
C THR A 161 0.04 18.19 26.38
N PHE A 162 -0.23 19.30 25.70
CA PHE A 162 0.73 20.30 25.28
C PHE A 162 0.64 21.46 26.25
N THR A 163 1.78 21.87 26.79
CA THR A 163 1.94 23.11 27.56
C THR A 163 3.09 23.89 26.95
N TYR A 164 3.01 25.22 26.95
CA TYR A 164 4.08 26.04 26.37
C TYR A 164 5.35 26.06 27.24
N GLU A 165 5.22 25.82 28.55
CA GLU A 165 6.32 25.86 29.51
C GLU A 165 6.87 24.48 29.89
N GLU A 166 6.04 23.42 29.88
CA GLU A 166 6.51 22.05 30.12
C GLU A 166 6.61 21.25 28.81
N ASN A 167 7.55 20.31 28.76
CA ASN A 167 7.63 19.32 27.70
C ASN A 167 6.27 18.61 27.52
N VAL A 168 5.98 18.19 26.29
CA VAL A 168 4.79 17.39 25.96
C VAL A 168 4.70 16.17 26.88
N LYS A 169 3.54 15.99 27.52
CA LYS A 169 3.22 14.79 28.29
C LYS A 169 2.15 14.00 27.55
N TYR A 170 2.38 12.72 27.31
CA TYR A 170 1.34 11.86 26.74
C TYR A 170 1.34 10.44 27.29
N LEU A 171 0.15 9.87 27.34
CA LEU A 171 -0.11 8.46 27.53
C LEU A 171 -0.53 7.86 26.18
N ALA A 172 0.12 6.78 25.77
CA ALA A 172 -0.25 6.01 24.59
C ALA A 172 -0.54 4.56 24.97
N ILE A 173 -1.79 4.12 24.77
CA ILE A 173 -2.25 2.75 25.00
C ILE A 173 -2.36 2.05 23.65
N TYR A 174 -1.46 1.10 23.40
CA TYR A 174 -1.44 0.29 22.20
C TYR A 174 -2.09 -1.06 22.47
N ILE A 175 -3.08 -1.42 21.66
CA ILE A 175 -3.75 -2.72 21.73
C ILE A 175 -3.40 -3.52 20.47
N MET A 176 -2.66 -4.61 20.66
CA MET A 176 -2.18 -5.48 19.58
C MET A 176 -3.02 -6.76 19.48
N ALA A 177 -3.30 -7.22 18.26
CA ALA A 177 -3.88 -8.55 18.07
C ALA A 177 -2.90 -9.67 18.48
N ASN A 178 -3.37 -10.71 19.19
CA ASN A 178 -2.55 -11.86 19.61
C ASN A 178 -1.84 -12.56 18.45
N GLU A 179 -2.48 -12.59 17.27
CA GLU A 179 -1.89 -13.14 16.04
C GLU A 179 -0.63 -12.37 15.60
N LEU A 180 -0.53 -11.08 15.93
CA LEU A 180 0.64 -10.24 15.65
C LEU A 180 1.69 -10.34 16.76
N ALA A 181 1.25 -10.49 18.03
CA ALA A 181 2.14 -10.56 19.19
C ALA A 181 2.94 -11.86 19.25
N ASN A 182 2.35 -12.97 18.81
CA ASN A 182 3.00 -14.28 18.74
C ASN A 182 3.94 -14.43 17.54
N MET A 183 3.98 -13.44 16.64
CA MET A 183 5.09 -13.31 15.72
C MET A 183 6.28 -12.79 16.52
N SER A 184 6.89 -13.65 17.34
CA SER A 184 8.07 -13.33 18.15
C SER A 184 9.17 -12.82 17.22
N SER A 185 9.32 -11.49 17.17
CA SER A 185 10.26 -10.77 16.32
C SER A 185 10.26 -11.22 14.83
N PRO A 186 9.32 -10.72 14.01
CA PRO A 186 9.37 -10.93 12.56
C PRO A 186 10.67 -10.39 11.94
N GLU A 187 11.35 -9.50 12.66
CA GLU A 187 12.61 -8.84 12.32
C GLU A 187 13.82 -9.80 12.37
N LEU A 188 13.73 -10.93 13.09
CA LEU A 188 14.84 -11.87 13.29
C LEU A 188 14.79 -13.13 12.41
N ASN A 189 13.72 -13.37 11.67
CA ASN A 189 13.52 -14.61 10.89
C ASN A 189 14.17 -14.62 9.49
N GLY A 190 15.31 -13.95 9.30
CA GLY A 190 16.15 -14.13 8.10
C GLY A 190 15.59 -13.66 6.76
N LEU A 191 14.53 -12.84 6.73
CA LEU A 191 14.14 -12.11 5.51
C LEU A 191 14.62 -10.66 5.68
N PRO A 192 15.16 -10.03 4.63
CA PRO A 192 15.61 -8.65 4.73
C PRO A 192 14.46 -7.72 5.18
N ARG A 193 14.80 -6.67 5.94
CA ARG A 193 13.83 -5.70 6.51
C ARG A 193 12.77 -5.21 5.52
N TYR A 194 13.15 -5.04 4.25
CA TYR A 194 12.27 -4.58 3.18
C TYR A 194 11.26 -5.63 2.68
N ALA A 195 11.56 -6.93 2.75
CA ALA A 195 10.72 -7.98 2.16
C ALA A 195 9.44 -8.29 2.95
N ARG A 196 9.24 -7.71 4.15
CA ARG A 196 8.12 -8.04 5.05
C ARG A 196 7.11 -6.91 5.26
N THR A 197 7.50 -5.66 5.08
CA THR A 197 6.61 -4.47 5.17
C THR A 197 6.19 -3.96 3.80
N GLU A 198 6.84 -4.46 2.75
CA GLU A 198 6.43 -4.22 1.39
C GLU A 198 5.05 -4.88 1.15
N PRO A 199 4.01 -4.11 0.76
CA PRO A 199 2.73 -4.67 0.34
C PRO A 199 2.95 -5.73 -0.74
N ASP A 200 2.01 -6.65 -0.95
CA ASP A 200 2.20 -7.80 -1.85
C ASP A 200 2.73 -7.41 -3.24
N PHE A 201 2.43 -6.20 -3.72
CA PHE A 201 2.94 -5.66 -4.99
C PHE A 201 4.43 -5.24 -4.99
N LYS A 202 5.06 -5.11 -3.82
CA LYS A 202 6.49 -4.80 -3.64
C LYS A 202 7.34 -6.00 -3.20
N ARG A 203 6.73 -7.09 -2.72
CA ARG A 203 7.49 -8.28 -2.32
C ARG A 203 8.26 -8.85 -3.51
N LYS A 204 9.58 -8.95 -3.40
CA LYS A 204 10.35 -9.77 -4.35
C LYS A 204 9.82 -11.21 -4.25
N TRP A 205 9.33 -11.68 -5.40
CA TRP A 205 8.74 -12.98 -5.66
C TRP A 205 9.48 -14.11 -4.93
N PRO A 206 8.79 -15.14 -4.41
CA PRO A 206 9.48 -16.35 -4.03
C PRO A 206 10.28 -16.81 -5.25
N LYS A 207 11.61 -16.85 -5.12
CA LYS A 207 12.46 -17.52 -6.10
C LYS A 207 11.83 -18.90 -6.27
N GLY A 208 11.45 -19.27 -7.49
CA GLY A 208 10.82 -20.56 -7.76
C GLY A 208 11.71 -21.73 -7.34
N CYS A 209 11.56 -22.91 -7.94
CA CYS A 209 12.48 -24.03 -7.67
C CYS A 209 13.99 -23.70 -7.88
N ASN A 210 14.31 -22.52 -8.45
CA ASN A 210 15.62 -21.89 -8.56
C ASN A 210 16.11 -21.17 -7.28
N GLY A 211 15.63 -21.56 -6.09
CA GLY A 211 15.97 -20.90 -4.83
C GLY A 211 17.47 -20.92 -4.50
N CYS A 212 18.21 -21.91 -5.00
CA CYS A 212 19.64 -22.09 -4.73
C CYS A 212 20.56 -21.28 -5.66
N SER A 213 20.14 -21.01 -6.89
CA SER A 213 20.84 -20.16 -7.85
C SER A 213 19.85 -19.61 -8.86
N PRO A 214 19.79 -18.28 -9.07
CA PRO A 214 19.02 -17.71 -10.16
C PRO A 214 19.59 -18.11 -11.52
N ILE A 215 20.91 -18.27 -11.63
CA ILE A 215 21.60 -18.56 -12.90
C ILE A 215 21.72 -20.07 -13.15
N GLY A 216 21.43 -20.48 -14.39
CA GLY A 216 21.80 -21.79 -14.95
C GLY A 216 20.88 -22.97 -14.60
N LEU A 217 19.78 -22.73 -13.90
CA LEU A 217 18.73 -23.73 -13.68
C LEU A 217 17.39 -23.17 -14.18
N PRO A 218 16.74 -23.80 -15.17
CA PRO A 218 15.42 -23.38 -15.58
C PRO A 218 14.39 -23.67 -14.49
N GLY A 219 13.60 -22.66 -14.16
CA GLY A 219 12.43 -22.75 -13.31
C GLY A 219 11.21 -23.15 -14.14
N TYR A 220 10.50 -24.18 -13.69
CA TYR A 220 9.27 -24.65 -14.31
C TYR A 220 8.07 -24.27 -13.45
N ARG A 221 7.04 -23.71 -14.07
CA ARG A 221 5.81 -23.27 -13.41
C ARG A 221 4.60 -23.55 -14.28
N VAL A 222 3.41 -23.33 -13.73
CA VAL A 222 2.15 -23.36 -14.47
C VAL A 222 1.52 -21.98 -14.37
N ASN A 223 1.18 -21.41 -15.53
CA ASN A 223 0.37 -20.21 -15.60
C ASN A 223 -1.04 -20.57 -15.13
N MET A 224 -1.45 -20.11 -13.96
CA MET A 224 -2.77 -20.42 -13.39
C MET A 224 -3.96 -19.81 -14.14
N ALA A 225 -3.77 -18.80 -14.98
CA ALA A 225 -4.83 -18.21 -15.80
C ALA A 225 -5.08 -19.00 -17.09
N THR A 226 -4.03 -19.57 -17.69
CA THR A 226 -4.15 -20.35 -18.94
C THR A 226 -4.00 -21.86 -18.74
N LEU A 227 -3.59 -22.28 -17.55
CA LEU A 227 -3.20 -23.63 -17.17
C LEU A 227 -2.09 -24.23 -18.04
N LYS A 228 -1.26 -23.38 -18.66
CA LYS A 228 -0.17 -23.80 -19.54
C LYS A 228 1.20 -23.69 -18.84
N PRO A 229 2.19 -24.50 -19.25
CA PRO A 229 3.53 -24.46 -18.66
C PRO A 229 4.24 -23.13 -18.92
N VAL A 230 5.02 -22.68 -17.94
CA VAL A 230 5.95 -21.55 -18.03
C VAL A 230 7.36 -22.07 -17.69
N ILE A 231 8.33 -21.77 -18.53
CA ILE A 231 9.74 -22.08 -18.32
C ILE A 231 10.48 -20.76 -18.24
N GLN A 232 11.29 -20.54 -17.21
CA GLN A 232 12.13 -19.36 -17.08
C GLN A 232 13.56 -19.78 -16.77
N ASP A 233 14.53 -19.31 -17.53
CA ASP A 233 15.95 -19.54 -17.28
C ASP A 233 16.70 -18.21 -17.24
N THR A 234 17.62 -18.04 -16.30
CA THR A 234 18.50 -16.88 -16.23
C THR A 234 19.88 -17.29 -16.72
N LEU A 235 20.26 -16.77 -17.89
CA LEU A 235 21.54 -17.05 -18.54
C LEU A 235 22.68 -16.29 -17.87
N TYR A 236 22.41 -15.07 -17.42
CA TYR A 236 23.39 -14.20 -16.80
C TYR A 236 22.71 -13.23 -15.85
N GLN A 237 23.33 -12.98 -14.69
CA GLN A 237 22.87 -11.96 -13.76
C GLN A 237 24.08 -11.31 -13.09
N TRP A 238 24.04 -9.99 -12.93
CA TRP A 238 25.06 -9.25 -12.19
C TRP A 238 24.46 -8.01 -11.53
N SER A 239 24.94 -7.70 -10.32
CA SER A 239 24.54 -6.53 -9.56
C SER A 239 25.76 -5.64 -9.27
N GLY A 240 25.66 -4.36 -9.60
CA GLY A 240 26.65 -3.33 -9.31
C GLY A 240 26.07 -2.18 -8.50
N ARG A 241 26.62 -0.97 -8.68
CA ARG A 241 26.05 0.26 -8.08
C ARG A 241 24.80 0.78 -8.79
N GLY A 242 24.54 0.32 -10.01
CA GLY A 242 23.38 0.71 -10.82
C GLY A 242 22.29 -0.36 -10.87
N PRO A 243 21.36 -0.24 -11.83
CA PRO A 243 20.33 -1.26 -12.08
C PRO A 243 20.91 -2.67 -12.21
N GLU A 244 20.19 -3.65 -11.67
CA GLU A 244 20.53 -5.06 -11.79
C GLU A 244 20.47 -5.50 -13.26
N VAL A 245 21.51 -6.18 -13.73
CA VAL A 245 21.54 -6.79 -15.06
C VAL A 245 21.06 -8.21 -14.93
N GLU A 246 20.01 -8.57 -15.65
CA GLU A 246 19.44 -9.91 -15.72
C GLU A 246 19.11 -10.25 -17.17
N LEU A 247 19.80 -11.25 -17.71
CA LEU A 247 19.49 -11.84 -19.00
C LEU A 247 18.75 -13.15 -18.76
N ALA A 248 17.41 -13.07 -18.75
CA ALA A 248 16.54 -14.22 -18.63
C ALA A 248 15.80 -14.50 -19.94
N MET A 249 15.47 -15.77 -20.14
CA MET A 249 14.58 -16.25 -21.17
C MET A 249 13.35 -16.84 -20.50
N THR A 250 12.17 -16.44 -20.96
CA THR A 250 10.91 -17.01 -20.48
C THR A 250 10.11 -17.55 -21.63
N TRP A 251 9.69 -18.80 -21.54
CA TRP A 251 8.72 -19.42 -22.43
C TRP A 251 7.39 -19.62 -21.72
N ASN A 252 6.29 -19.34 -22.40
CA ASN A 252 4.95 -19.55 -21.88
C ASN A 252 4.08 -20.23 -22.91
N GLY A 253 3.58 -21.40 -22.53
CA GLY A 253 2.76 -22.23 -23.38
C GLY A 253 1.53 -21.46 -23.84
N GLY A 254 1.31 -21.43 -25.16
CA GLY A 254 0.06 -21.05 -25.79
C GLY A 254 -0.46 -19.65 -25.49
N VAL A 255 0.43 -18.72 -25.17
CA VAL A 255 0.18 -17.30 -25.35
C VAL A 255 0.58 -16.95 -26.78
N SER A 256 -0.32 -16.31 -27.52
CA SER A 256 -0.08 -15.79 -28.87
C SER A 256 0.83 -14.55 -28.87
N ALA A 257 1.50 -14.26 -27.74
CA ALA A 257 2.47 -13.19 -27.60
C ALA A 257 3.34 -13.24 -28.86
N GLY A 258 3.24 -12.18 -29.67
CA GLY A 258 3.65 -12.18 -31.07
C GLY A 258 5.03 -12.80 -31.27
N LYS A 259 5.26 -13.43 -32.43
CA LYS A 259 6.54 -14.05 -32.77
C LYS A 259 7.69 -13.10 -32.40
N THR A 260 8.38 -13.41 -31.30
CA THR A 260 9.68 -12.82 -31.03
C THR A 260 10.68 -13.49 -31.98
N ASN A 261 11.88 -12.92 -32.08
CA ASN A 261 12.95 -13.55 -32.86
C ASN A 261 13.42 -14.89 -32.27
N LEU A 262 12.94 -15.26 -31.08
CA LEU A 262 13.24 -16.52 -30.39
C LEU A 262 12.17 -17.60 -30.62
N GLY A 263 11.10 -17.27 -31.36
CA GLY A 263 9.99 -18.18 -31.63
C GLY A 263 8.76 -17.92 -30.77
N GLN A 264 7.67 -18.62 -31.08
CA GLN A 264 6.39 -18.40 -30.41
C GLN A 264 6.46 -18.77 -28.92
N GLY A 265 5.99 -17.86 -28.07
CA GLY A 265 5.93 -18.04 -26.62
C GLY A 265 7.25 -17.74 -25.89
N TRP A 266 8.38 -17.60 -26.60
CA TRP A 266 9.66 -17.19 -26.02
C TRP A 266 9.78 -15.68 -25.92
N ARG A 267 10.33 -15.21 -24.81
CA ARG A 267 10.71 -13.82 -24.56
C ARG A 267 12.05 -13.75 -23.88
N PHE A 268 12.68 -12.59 -24.02
CA PHE A 268 13.96 -12.27 -23.40
C PHE A 268 13.76 -11.09 -22.43
N SER A 269 14.53 -11.04 -21.35
CA SER A 269 14.62 -9.84 -20.51
C SER A 269 14.93 -8.63 -21.37
N TYR A 270 14.31 -7.50 -21.07
CA TYR A 270 14.45 -6.26 -21.87
C TYR A 270 13.85 -6.33 -23.29
N ASP A 271 13.10 -7.38 -23.63
CA ASP A 271 12.23 -7.41 -24.81
C ASP A 271 10.96 -6.60 -24.55
N ALA A 272 11.17 -5.30 -24.37
CA ALA A 272 10.14 -4.31 -24.11
C ALA A 272 10.17 -3.24 -25.21
N TRP A 273 8.99 -2.79 -25.59
CA TRP A 273 8.80 -1.75 -26.59
C TRP A 273 7.55 -0.94 -26.26
N LEU A 274 7.45 0.24 -26.87
CA LEU A 274 6.35 1.17 -26.66
C LEU A 274 5.76 1.56 -28.01
N MET A 275 4.43 1.59 -28.09
CA MET A 275 3.70 1.90 -29.32
C MET A 275 2.76 3.08 -29.07
N GLU A 276 2.87 4.11 -29.89
CA GLU A 276 1.97 5.27 -29.90
C GLU A 276 0.84 5.00 -30.90
N THR A 277 -0.39 5.27 -30.51
CA THR A 277 -1.62 5.12 -31.31
C THR A 277 -2.46 6.37 -31.17
N SER A 278 -3.52 6.53 -31.98
CA SER A 278 -4.48 7.63 -31.82
C SER A 278 -5.11 7.68 -30.42
N ASP A 279 -5.25 6.51 -29.80
CA ASP A 279 -5.99 6.33 -28.55
C ASP A 279 -5.08 6.51 -27.31
N GLY A 280 -3.76 6.58 -27.53
CA GLY A 280 -2.78 6.76 -26.48
C GLY A 280 -1.49 5.97 -26.73
N VAL A 281 -0.75 5.72 -25.66
CA VAL A 281 0.54 5.04 -25.70
C VAL A 281 0.44 3.70 -24.98
N THR A 282 0.91 2.61 -25.61
CA THR A 282 0.94 1.28 -24.99
C THR A 282 2.37 0.82 -24.82
N ALA A 283 2.82 0.59 -23.58
CA ALA A 283 4.10 -0.05 -23.29
C ALA A 283 3.90 -1.57 -23.15
N TYR A 284 4.68 -2.33 -23.90
CA TYR A 284 4.75 -3.79 -23.85
C TYR A 284 6.00 -4.16 -23.08
N MET A 285 5.83 -4.80 -21.93
CA MET A 285 6.94 -5.19 -21.05
C MET A 285 7.43 -6.60 -21.41
N ASP A 286 8.65 -6.92 -20.99
CA ASP A 286 9.29 -8.22 -21.23
C ASP A 286 8.52 -9.39 -20.60
N GLY A 287 7.86 -9.17 -19.46
CA GLY A 287 6.96 -10.13 -18.82
C GLY A 287 5.66 -10.44 -19.57
N GLY A 288 5.40 -9.82 -20.73
CA GLY A 288 4.16 -10.00 -21.49
C GLY A 288 3.06 -8.99 -21.16
N GLU A 289 3.26 -8.18 -20.13
CA GLU A 289 2.36 -7.13 -19.68
C GLU A 289 2.20 -6.01 -20.73
N GLN A 290 1.01 -5.41 -20.76
CA GLN A 290 0.68 -4.23 -21.57
C GLN A 290 0.14 -3.11 -20.67
N LEU A 291 0.79 -1.94 -20.72
CA LEU A 291 0.39 -0.74 -20.01
C LEU A 291 -0.13 0.30 -21.00
N HIS A 292 -1.44 0.56 -20.99
CA HIS A 292 -2.07 1.51 -21.91
C HIS A 292 -2.33 2.86 -21.23
N PHE A 293 -1.68 3.91 -21.72
CA PHE A 293 -1.80 5.28 -21.26
C PHE A 293 -2.71 6.05 -22.22
N THR A 294 -3.94 6.29 -21.80
CA THR A 294 -4.90 7.08 -22.58
C THR A 294 -4.50 8.55 -22.54
N VAL A 295 -4.43 9.19 -23.69
CA VAL A 295 -4.31 10.65 -23.75
C VAL A 295 -5.73 11.18 -23.69
N SER A 296 -6.08 11.96 -22.66
CA SER A 296 -7.41 12.59 -22.61
C SER A 296 -7.63 13.36 -23.91
N ASN A 297 -8.80 13.22 -24.53
CA ASN A 297 -9.11 13.86 -25.81
C ASN A 297 -8.91 15.39 -25.78
N ASP A 298 -8.96 16.01 -24.60
CA ASP A 298 -8.66 17.43 -24.39
C ASP A 298 -7.17 17.79 -24.59
N LEU A 299 -6.25 16.83 -24.48
CA LEU A 299 -4.82 17.00 -24.74
C LEU A 299 -4.43 16.69 -26.20
N ASN A 300 -5.21 15.90 -26.92
CA ASN A 300 -5.02 15.70 -28.37
C ASN A 300 -5.25 16.99 -29.18
N ALA A 301 -6.00 17.96 -28.62
CA ALA A 301 -6.18 19.29 -29.21
C ALA A 301 -4.94 20.20 -29.10
N ASN A 302 -3.97 19.87 -28.22
CA ASN A 302 -2.78 20.71 -27.98
C ASN A 302 -1.45 20.10 -28.47
N VAL A 303 -1.45 18.90 -29.05
CA VAL A 303 -0.21 18.24 -29.54
C VAL A 303 -0.17 18.14 -31.08
N THR A 304 -1.15 18.69 -31.78
CA THR A 304 -1.11 18.86 -33.25
C THR A 304 -0.70 20.26 -33.71
N GLY A 305 -0.54 21.20 -32.78
CA GLY A 305 0.04 22.52 -33.02
C GLY A 305 1.19 22.78 -32.06
N VAL A 306 2.41 22.47 -32.49
CA VAL A 306 3.62 23.04 -31.88
C VAL A 306 3.65 24.53 -32.22
N THR A 307 2.80 25.33 -31.56
CA THR A 307 3.17 26.71 -31.25
C THR A 307 4.07 26.61 -30.04
N THR A 308 5.38 26.53 -30.30
CA THR A 308 6.49 26.82 -29.39
C THR A 308 6.08 27.23 -27.98
N PHE A 309 5.84 26.26 -27.10
CA PHE A 309 6.07 26.47 -25.68
C PHE A 309 7.57 26.41 -25.47
N ALA A 310 8.23 27.54 -25.67
CA ALA A 310 9.56 27.74 -25.13
C ALA A 310 9.43 27.57 -23.61
N GLN A 311 9.88 26.42 -23.08
CA GLN A 311 10.25 26.11 -21.67
C GLN A 311 9.64 24.83 -21.05
N ALA A 312 8.74 24.09 -21.72
CA ALA A 312 8.32 22.78 -21.20
C ALA A 312 9.06 21.64 -21.93
N THR A 313 10.14 21.12 -21.32
CA THR A 313 10.98 20.03 -21.86
C THR A 313 10.37 18.63 -21.64
N GLU A 314 9.29 18.54 -20.85
CA GLU A 314 8.70 17.26 -20.44
C GLU A 314 7.17 17.31 -20.33
N VAL A 315 6.48 16.35 -20.97
CA VAL A 315 5.03 16.15 -20.86
C VAL A 315 4.78 14.87 -20.07
N THR A 316 4.10 14.95 -18.93
CA THR A 316 3.79 13.78 -18.08
C THR A 316 2.34 13.32 -18.30
N LEU A 317 2.18 12.04 -18.68
CA LEU A 317 0.90 11.34 -18.76
C LEU A 317 0.76 10.44 -17.52
N ASN A 318 -0.33 10.61 -16.78
CA ASN A 318 -0.65 9.77 -15.64
C ASN A 318 -1.50 8.58 -16.10
N TYR A 319 -1.12 7.37 -15.70
CA TYR A 319 -1.97 6.21 -15.90
C TYR A 319 -3.21 6.31 -15.01
N THR A 320 -4.39 6.35 -15.63
CA THR A 320 -5.67 6.18 -14.92
C THR A 320 -6.15 4.77 -15.22
N ALA A 321 -6.21 3.91 -14.20
CA ALA A 321 -6.77 2.58 -14.37
C ALA A 321 -8.23 2.69 -14.86
N PRO A 322 -8.68 1.85 -15.81
CA PRO A 322 -10.06 1.90 -16.30
C PRO A 322 -11.04 1.70 -15.14
N ALA A 323 -12.02 2.60 -15.02
CA ALA A 323 -13.04 2.55 -13.98
C ALA A 323 -13.97 1.35 -14.22
N GLY A 324 -14.04 0.41 -13.26
CA GLY A 324 -15.11 -0.59 -13.20
C GLY A 324 -14.71 -2.06 -13.39
N GLU A 325 -13.44 -2.39 -13.61
CA GLU A 325 -12.98 -3.79 -13.48
C GLU A 325 -12.21 -3.97 -12.17
N PRO A 326 -12.32 -5.13 -11.49
CA PRO A 326 -11.38 -5.44 -10.41
C PRO A 326 -9.95 -5.26 -10.94
N SER A 327 -9.09 -4.62 -10.14
CA SER A 327 -7.73 -4.20 -10.48
C SER A 327 -6.75 -5.35 -10.76
N TYR A 328 -7.27 -6.56 -10.97
CA TYR A 328 -6.55 -7.79 -11.19
C TYR A 328 -6.86 -8.32 -12.59
N LYS A 329 -5.97 -8.04 -13.55
CA LYS A 329 -5.92 -8.80 -14.80
C LYS A 329 -5.05 -10.04 -14.60
N PRO A 330 -5.37 -11.18 -15.25
CA PRO A 330 -4.48 -12.33 -15.26
C PRO A 330 -3.18 -11.95 -16.00
N GLY A 331 -2.07 -11.93 -15.27
CA GLY A 331 -0.74 -11.76 -15.81
C GLY A 331 -0.35 -12.94 -16.70
N TRP A 332 0.69 -12.75 -17.51
CA TRP A 332 1.16 -13.75 -18.48
C TRP A 332 1.53 -15.08 -17.83
N ASP A 333 1.93 -15.11 -16.56
CA ASP A 333 2.25 -16.30 -15.76
C ASP A 333 1.11 -16.73 -14.81
N GLY A 334 -0.10 -16.20 -15.03
CA GLY A 334 -1.35 -16.69 -14.44
C GLY A 334 -1.74 -16.13 -13.09
N TRP A 335 -1.09 -15.07 -12.64
CA TRP A 335 -1.39 -14.42 -11.39
C TRP A 335 -2.37 -13.26 -11.56
N PHE A 336 -3.06 -12.92 -10.48
CA PHE A 336 -3.86 -11.72 -10.38
C PHE A 336 -2.93 -10.53 -10.12
N GLU A 337 -2.87 -9.59 -11.05
CA GLU A 337 -1.99 -8.40 -10.98
C GLU A 337 -2.48 -7.39 -9.93
N ALA A 338 -1.60 -6.81 -9.11
CA ALA A 338 -2.01 -5.79 -8.13
C ALA A 338 -2.51 -4.49 -8.80
N ASP A 339 -3.30 -3.69 -8.09
CA ASP A 339 -3.70 -2.34 -8.50
C ASP A 339 -2.48 -1.49 -8.90
N ARG A 340 -2.34 -1.24 -10.20
CA ARG A 340 -1.19 -0.56 -10.83
C ARG A 340 -1.42 0.95 -11.01
N SER A 341 -2.32 1.54 -10.22
CA SER A 341 -2.37 3.00 -10.07
C SER A 341 -0.97 3.53 -9.71
N GLY A 342 -0.52 4.59 -10.40
CA GLY A 342 0.75 5.27 -10.10
C GLY A 342 1.90 5.09 -11.11
N TYR A 343 1.76 4.28 -12.17
CA TYR A 343 2.69 4.37 -13.30
C TYR A 343 2.59 5.76 -13.96
N ARG A 344 3.75 6.34 -14.30
CA ARG A 344 3.85 7.62 -15.01
C ARG A 344 4.62 7.43 -16.29
N LEU A 345 4.14 8.01 -17.38
CA LEU A 345 4.84 8.02 -18.67
C LEU A 345 5.17 9.46 -19.03
N GLN A 346 6.45 9.76 -19.23
CA GLN A 346 6.91 11.08 -19.61
C GLN A 346 7.42 11.07 -21.05
N LYS A 347 6.90 11.97 -21.89
CA LYS A 347 7.44 12.21 -23.25
C LYS A 347 8.53 13.27 -23.12
N VAL A 348 9.75 12.93 -23.57
CA VAL A 348 10.91 13.82 -23.55
C VAL A 348 10.98 14.55 -24.88
N VAL A 349 11.02 15.89 -24.84
CA VAL A 349 10.91 16.76 -26.04
C VAL A 349 12.28 17.36 -26.44
N ASP A 350 13.37 16.86 -25.88
CA ASP A 350 14.69 17.49 -26.02
C ASP A 350 15.46 17.05 -27.27
N GLY A 351 15.60 17.99 -28.21
CA GLY A 351 16.84 18.18 -29.00
C GLY A 351 16.84 17.73 -30.46
N ASP A 352 16.21 16.61 -30.81
CA ASP A 352 16.17 16.14 -32.20
C ASP A 352 14.72 15.84 -32.62
N PRO A 353 14.11 16.62 -33.54
CA PRO A 353 12.76 16.37 -34.03
C PRO A 353 12.64 15.01 -34.75
N GLY A 354 13.75 14.38 -35.12
CA GLY A 354 13.80 13.04 -35.69
C GLY A 354 13.73 11.90 -34.67
N ILE A 355 13.77 12.19 -33.37
CA ILE A 355 13.81 11.18 -32.29
C ILE A 355 12.61 11.35 -31.36
N ARG A 356 11.92 10.23 -31.07
CA ARG A 356 10.92 10.14 -30.01
C ARG A 356 11.53 9.44 -28.81
N SER A 357 11.34 10.00 -27.62
CA SER A 357 11.83 9.42 -26.38
C SER A 357 10.75 9.47 -25.29
N PHE A 358 10.59 8.36 -24.57
CA PHE A 358 9.65 8.20 -23.48
C PHE A 358 10.35 7.61 -22.26
N LYS A 359 10.00 8.09 -21.07
CA LYS A 359 10.41 7.55 -19.77
C LYS A 359 9.20 6.97 -19.06
N LEU A 360 9.19 5.66 -18.86
CA LEU A 360 8.20 4.97 -18.03
C LEU A 360 8.74 4.86 -16.60
N ILE A 361 7.98 5.35 -15.64
CA ILE A 361 8.33 5.39 -14.22
C ILE A 361 7.32 4.53 -13.46
N PRO A 362 7.74 3.40 -12.87
CA PRO A 362 6.90 2.59 -12.01
C PRO A 362 6.48 3.33 -10.73
N PRO A 363 5.44 2.85 -10.03
CA PRO A 363 4.96 3.47 -8.78
C PRO A 363 6.03 3.61 -7.70
N ASP A 364 7.01 2.71 -7.65
CA ASP A 364 8.10 2.76 -6.66
C ASP A 364 9.15 3.83 -6.99
N SER A 365 9.14 4.38 -8.21
CA SER A 365 10.10 5.37 -8.74
C SER A 365 11.58 4.99 -8.57
N ARG A 366 11.89 3.70 -8.35
CA ARG A 366 13.27 3.22 -8.16
C ARG A 366 14.01 3.13 -9.49
N LEU A 367 13.29 2.76 -10.54
CA LEU A 367 13.80 2.62 -11.89
C LEU A 367 13.04 3.52 -12.86
N ARG A 368 13.66 3.81 -14.00
CA ARG A 368 13.06 4.51 -15.14
C ARG A 368 13.44 3.76 -16.40
N TYR A 369 12.43 3.40 -17.21
CA TYR A 369 12.63 2.67 -18.45
C TYR A 369 12.56 3.66 -19.62
N ILE A 370 13.62 3.74 -20.40
CA ILE A 370 13.77 4.72 -21.48
C ILE A 370 13.53 4.04 -22.82
N PHE A 371 12.47 4.44 -23.51
CA PHE A 371 12.13 3.98 -24.85
C PHE A 371 12.49 5.06 -25.85
N GLN A 372 13.26 4.73 -26.89
CA GLN A 372 13.70 5.71 -27.87
C GLN A 372 13.81 5.11 -29.27
N GLY A 373 13.45 5.91 -30.28
CA GLY A 373 13.51 5.51 -31.68
C GLY A 373 13.17 6.65 -32.62
N VAL A 374 13.16 6.37 -33.93
CA VAL A 374 12.93 7.38 -34.97
C VAL A 374 11.47 7.87 -34.94
N ALA A 375 11.27 9.14 -35.29
CA ALA A 375 9.98 9.84 -35.31
C ALA A 375 9.07 9.48 -36.49
N THR A 376 8.90 8.19 -36.79
CA THR A 376 7.86 7.70 -37.70
C THR A 376 6.62 7.31 -36.89
N ASN A 377 5.44 7.85 -37.22
CA ASN A 377 4.24 7.85 -36.36
C ASN A 377 3.67 6.49 -35.94
N TYR A 378 4.26 5.36 -36.32
CA TYR A 378 3.72 4.03 -36.04
C TYR A 378 4.77 2.97 -35.70
N ASP A 379 6.07 3.31 -35.72
CA ASP A 379 7.10 2.33 -35.39
C ASP A 379 7.21 2.17 -33.86
N ALA A 380 7.33 0.93 -33.41
CA ALA A 380 7.54 0.60 -32.01
C ALA A 380 8.89 1.17 -31.52
N LEU A 381 8.87 1.81 -30.36
CA LEU A 381 10.04 2.39 -29.70
C LEU A 381 10.64 1.34 -28.75
N PRO A 382 11.84 0.82 -29.01
CA PRO A 382 12.44 -0.20 -28.17
C PRO A 382 12.98 0.40 -26.85
N LEU A 383 13.06 -0.42 -25.79
CA LEU A 383 13.70 -0.04 -24.52
C LEU A 383 15.21 0.10 -24.70
N ILE A 384 15.75 1.31 -24.69
CA ILE A 384 17.19 1.56 -24.92
C ILE A 384 18.01 1.70 -23.64
N ALA A 385 17.38 2.01 -22.51
CA ALA A 385 18.08 2.14 -21.24
C ALA A 385 17.17 1.95 -20.03
N ILE A 386 17.78 1.62 -18.89
CA ILE A 386 17.15 1.64 -17.57
C ILE A 386 18.01 2.50 -16.66
N GLU A 387 17.41 3.49 -16.02
CA GLU A 387 18.08 4.34 -15.04
C GLU A 387 17.57 4.05 -13.63
N ASP A 388 18.43 4.10 -12.63
CA ASP A 388 18.00 4.13 -11.23
C ASP A 388 17.79 5.57 -10.73
N TRP A 389 17.24 5.70 -9.52
CA TRP A 389 17.01 6.98 -8.86
C TRP A 389 18.29 7.79 -8.53
N ASN A 390 19.47 7.16 -8.58
CA ASN A 390 20.77 7.82 -8.40
C ASN A 390 21.37 8.30 -9.73
N GLY A 391 20.71 8.05 -10.87
CA GLY A 391 21.21 8.39 -12.20
C GLY A 391 22.22 7.38 -12.77
N ASN A 392 22.40 6.21 -12.15
CA ASN A 392 23.15 5.14 -12.79
C ASN A 392 22.30 4.53 -13.90
N SER A 393 22.92 4.17 -15.03
CA SER A 393 22.21 3.71 -16.22
C SER A 393 22.75 2.37 -16.72
N LEU A 394 21.82 1.51 -17.16
CA LEU A 394 22.06 0.32 -17.96
C LEU A 394 21.62 0.63 -19.39
N SER A 395 22.58 0.68 -20.33
CA SER A 395 22.29 0.89 -21.75
C SER A 395 22.10 -0.43 -22.49
N ILE A 396 21.07 -0.50 -23.33
CA ILE A 396 20.70 -1.66 -24.13
C ILE A 396 20.90 -1.34 -25.62
N THR A 397 21.95 -1.90 -26.20
CA THR A 397 22.25 -1.75 -27.63
C THR A 397 21.70 -2.93 -28.41
N ARG A 398 20.84 -2.67 -29.39
CA ARG A 398 20.33 -3.68 -30.34
C ARG A 398 21.06 -3.54 -31.66
N ASN A 399 21.47 -4.65 -32.26
CA ASN A 399 22.06 -4.62 -33.61
C ASN A 399 20.96 -4.35 -34.64
N VAL A 400 20.96 -3.14 -35.20
CA VAL A 400 19.85 -2.57 -35.99
C VAL A 400 19.73 -3.19 -37.39
N GLU A 401 20.81 -3.78 -37.94
CA GLU A 401 20.75 -4.50 -39.23
C GLU A 401 19.77 -5.70 -39.19
N ALA A 402 19.52 -6.28 -38.01
CA ALA A 402 18.50 -7.29 -37.81
C ALA A 402 17.10 -6.70 -37.55
N VAL A 403 17.00 -5.51 -36.96
CA VAL A 403 15.73 -4.87 -36.55
C VAL A 403 14.98 -4.27 -37.74
N GLU A 404 15.67 -3.64 -38.70
CA GLU A 404 15.02 -3.12 -39.92
C GLU A 404 14.42 -4.25 -40.79
N LYS A 405 15.03 -5.43 -40.77
CA LYS A 405 14.49 -6.63 -41.44
C LYS A 405 13.21 -7.14 -40.76
N VAL A 406 13.14 -7.07 -39.43
CA VAL A 406 11.99 -7.56 -38.63
C VAL A 406 10.80 -6.60 -38.70
N LEU A 407 11.04 -5.28 -38.65
CA LEU A 407 9.98 -4.28 -38.82
C LEU A 407 9.32 -4.34 -40.21
N LYS A 408 10.06 -4.74 -41.26
CA LYS A 408 9.49 -5.01 -42.58
C LYS A 408 8.58 -6.25 -42.62
N VAL A 409 8.79 -7.24 -41.76
CA VAL A 409 7.94 -8.45 -41.69
C VAL A 409 6.65 -8.16 -40.92
N LEU A 410 6.70 -7.34 -39.87
CA LEU A 410 5.52 -6.98 -39.08
C LEU A 410 4.57 -6.00 -39.78
N LYS A 411 5.05 -5.22 -40.77
CA LYS A 411 4.17 -4.36 -41.60
C LYS A 411 3.30 -5.13 -42.60
N ASN A 412 3.50 -6.44 -42.73
CA ASN A 412 2.74 -7.32 -43.65
C ASN A 412 1.78 -8.29 -42.93
N TYR A 413 1.59 -8.12 -41.62
CA TYR A 413 0.56 -8.77 -40.81
C TYR A 413 -0.25 -7.68 -40.11
#